data_AF-A0A2W4IGM7-F1
#
_entry.id   AF-A0A2W4IGM7-F1
#
_cell.length_a   1.000
_cell.length_b   1.000
_cell.length_c   1.000
_cell.angle_alpha   90.00
_cell.angle_beta   90.00
_cell.angle_gamma   90.00
#
_symmetry.space_group_name_H-M   'P 1'
#
loop_
_entity.id
_entity.type
_entity.pdbx_description
1 polymer ?
#
loop_
_entity_poly.entity_id
_entity_poly.type
_entity_poly.pdbx_seq_one_letter_code
_entity_poly.pdbx_strand_id
1 'polypeptide(L)'
;MDLIFEGRLSDQVAMKDVLLRIKALPVPGLKILRINRQRDGLNGKIAIEGGKYVTAASVIDSFETGYSALRLLLSIDEGNFALLNAMPGDSIELQPNLHIEIDQLVKTMPHLPDSPAKLFDERALLDKVFGQDFTLGELPALQDEDEEEPIPPPMVLSGTHKIPDKAAWALMQPLIDNESYPPGVVSADDVQNAVQSRNPRKTLTGSPALRQSEYLSKGKLEGANSQMPIIAAAILVLVVIAIGVALYFIK
;
A
#
# COMPACT_ATOMS: atom_id res chain seq x y z
N MET A 1 10.82 -10.37 5.89
CA MET A 1 10.85 -9.14 5.06
C MET A 1 12.27 -8.66 4.81
N ASP A 2 12.68 -8.58 3.55
CA ASP A 2 13.97 -7.98 3.14
C ASP A 2 13.81 -6.52 2.74
N LEU A 3 14.75 -5.66 3.12
CA LEU A 3 14.78 -4.26 2.70
C LEU A 3 15.35 -4.14 1.28
N ILE A 4 14.58 -3.54 0.36
CA ILE A 4 15.04 -3.31 -1.03
C ILE A 4 15.72 -1.93 -1.12
N PHE A 5 15.04 -0.88 -0.67
CA PHE A 5 15.62 0.45 -0.55
C PHE A 5 14.82 1.31 0.43
N GLU A 6 15.48 2.31 0.99
CA GLU A 6 14.90 3.31 1.87
C GLU A 6 15.36 4.71 1.48
N GLY A 7 14.67 5.72 2.01
CA GLY A 7 15.01 7.11 1.78
C GLY A 7 14.13 8.06 2.55
N ARG A 8 14.30 9.35 2.22
CA ARG A 8 13.54 10.45 2.81
C ARG A 8 12.84 11.23 1.72
N LEU A 9 11.53 11.42 1.89
CA LEU A 9 10.72 12.37 1.12
C LEU A 9 11.10 13.78 1.56
N SER A 10 11.32 14.62 0.56
CA SER A 10 11.68 16.03 0.70
C SER A 10 11.29 16.76 -0.58
N ASP A 11 11.46 18.07 -0.62
CA ASP A 11 11.22 18.88 -1.83
C ASP A 11 12.00 18.39 -3.07
N GLN A 12 13.10 17.65 -2.86
CA GLN A 12 13.93 17.10 -3.93
C GLN A 12 13.50 15.70 -4.39
N VAL A 13 12.82 14.94 -3.53
CA VAL A 13 12.43 13.55 -3.78
C VAL A 13 10.95 13.42 -3.46
N ALA A 14 10.13 13.57 -4.50
CA ALA A 14 8.69 13.49 -4.37
C ALA A 14 8.24 12.02 -4.30
N MET A 15 7.08 11.78 -3.69
CA MET A 15 6.46 10.45 -3.66
C MET A 15 6.26 9.87 -5.08
N LYS A 16 6.01 10.74 -6.07
CA LYS A 16 5.94 10.37 -7.49
C LYS A 16 7.22 9.68 -7.99
N ASP A 17 8.38 10.18 -7.61
CA ASP A 17 9.68 9.62 -8.00
C ASP A 17 9.91 8.26 -7.35
N VAL A 18 9.46 8.10 -6.11
CA VAL A 18 9.49 6.81 -5.41
C VAL A 18 8.63 5.78 -6.14
N LEU A 19 7.41 6.12 -6.52
CA LEU A 19 6.54 5.22 -7.30
C LEU A 19 7.12 4.86 -8.66
N LEU A 20 7.69 5.83 -9.38
CA LEU A 20 8.39 5.59 -10.65
C LEU A 20 9.58 4.64 -10.47
N ARG A 21 10.34 4.81 -9.39
CA ARG A 21 11.44 3.90 -9.05
C ARG A 21 10.95 2.49 -8.73
N ILE A 22 9.83 2.34 -8.01
CA ILE A 22 9.21 1.04 -7.74
C ILE A 22 8.79 0.37 -9.05
N LYS A 23 8.17 1.11 -9.97
CA LYS A 23 7.78 0.62 -11.29
C LYS A 23 8.98 0.15 -12.13
N ALA A 24 10.10 0.86 -12.03
CA ALA A 24 11.32 0.53 -12.78
C ALA A 24 12.04 -0.72 -12.25
N LEU A 25 11.73 -1.19 -11.03
CA LEU A 25 12.39 -2.34 -10.43
C LEU A 25 11.65 -3.64 -10.83
N PRO A 26 12.30 -4.57 -11.54
CA PRO A 26 11.71 -5.85 -11.90
C PRO A 26 11.78 -6.80 -10.70
N VAL A 27 10.89 -6.61 -9.71
CA VAL A 27 10.86 -7.47 -8.52
C VAL A 27 9.55 -8.23 -8.47
N PRO A 28 9.56 -9.57 -8.67
CA PRO A 28 8.35 -10.37 -8.61
C PRO A 28 7.80 -10.43 -7.18
N GLY A 29 6.49 -10.63 -7.06
CA GLY A 29 5.77 -10.81 -5.80
C GLY A 29 5.32 -9.50 -5.13
N LEU A 30 4.76 -9.64 -3.93
CA LEU A 30 4.21 -8.54 -3.15
C LEU A 30 5.33 -7.69 -2.52
N LYS A 31 5.12 -6.38 -2.48
CA LYS A 31 6.03 -5.39 -1.89
C LYS A 31 5.26 -4.50 -0.93
N ILE A 32 5.92 -4.05 0.11
CA ILE A 32 5.32 -3.15 1.09
C ILE A 32 6.14 -1.87 1.11
N LEU A 33 5.54 -0.77 0.66
CA LEU A 33 6.08 0.56 0.87
C LEU A 33 5.60 1.07 2.23
N ARG A 34 6.52 1.16 3.20
CA ARG A 34 6.28 1.78 4.50
C ARG A 34 6.58 3.26 4.40
N ILE A 35 5.69 4.09 4.94
CA ILE A 35 5.85 5.55 4.98
C ILE A 35 5.63 6.02 6.42
N ASN A 36 6.51 6.89 6.91
CA ASN A 36 6.45 7.47 8.24
C ASN A 36 6.67 8.98 8.15
N ARG A 37 5.68 9.77 8.59
CA ARG A 37 5.79 11.22 8.75
C ARG A 37 6.04 11.58 10.21
N GLN A 38 7.27 12.05 10.49
CA GLN A 38 7.70 12.35 11.87
C GLN A 38 6.88 13.47 12.54
N ARG A 39 6.40 14.45 11.78
CA ARG A 39 5.75 15.66 12.32
C ARG A 39 4.44 15.34 13.04
N ASP A 40 3.62 14.48 12.46
CA ASP A 40 2.26 14.19 12.95
C ASP A 40 2.11 12.73 13.39
N GLY A 41 3.22 11.97 13.38
CA GLY A 41 3.22 10.56 13.70
C GLY A 41 2.49 9.66 12.71
N LEU A 42 2.13 10.16 11.51
CA LEU A 42 1.37 9.39 10.53
C LEU A 42 2.24 8.25 9.97
N ASN A 43 1.89 7.02 10.32
CA ASN A 43 2.52 5.82 9.82
C ASN A 43 1.57 5.01 8.93
N GLY A 44 2.05 4.58 7.78
CA GLY A 44 1.26 3.71 6.92
C GLY A 44 2.06 2.77 6.06
N LYS A 45 1.32 1.90 5.39
CA LYS A 45 1.83 0.83 4.54
C LYS A 45 1.00 0.80 3.26
N ILE A 46 1.68 0.65 2.14
CA ILE A 46 1.06 0.44 0.82
C ILE A 46 1.58 -0.88 0.28
N ALA A 47 0.67 -1.79 -0.07
CA ALA A 47 1.00 -3.05 -0.71
C ALA A 47 0.99 -2.88 -2.23
N ILE A 48 2.06 -3.32 -2.88
CA ILE A 48 2.28 -3.21 -4.33
C ILE A 48 2.60 -4.59 -4.88
N GLU A 49 1.86 -5.01 -5.89
CA GLU A 49 2.04 -6.29 -6.56
C GLU A 49 2.74 -6.10 -7.91
N GLY A 50 3.84 -6.84 -8.10
CA GLY A 50 4.57 -6.90 -9.37
C GLY A 50 5.12 -5.56 -9.87
N GLY A 51 5.25 -4.56 -8.98
CA GLY A 51 5.69 -3.20 -9.32
C GLY A 51 4.71 -2.42 -10.21
N LYS A 52 3.48 -2.92 -10.42
CA LYS A 52 2.50 -2.32 -11.34
C LYS A 52 1.22 -1.90 -10.65
N TYR A 53 0.73 -2.69 -9.71
CA TYR A 53 -0.59 -2.49 -9.10
C TYR A 53 -0.46 -2.26 -7.60
N VAL A 54 -1.18 -1.26 -7.09
CA VAL A 54 -1.40 -1.06 -5.65
C VAL A 54 -2.60 -1.92 -5.24
N THR A 55 -2.35 -2.87 -4.34
CA THR A 55 -3.35 -3.87 -3.92
C THR A 55 -4.03 -3.52 -2.59
N ALA A 56 -3.33 -2.81 -1.71
CA ALA A 56 -3.88 -2.36 -0.44
C ALA A 56 -3.13 -1.14 0.09
N ALA A 57 -3.79 -0.37 0.95
CA ALA A 57 -3.15 0.66 1.75
C ALA A 57 -3.80 0.72 3.14
N SER A 58 -3.01 1.06 4.15
CA SER A 58 -3.48 1.18 5.53
C SER A 58 -2.65 2.21 6.31
N VAL A 59 -3.32 3.00 7.12
CA VAL A 59 -2.70 3.93 8.09
C VAL A 59 -2.89 3.35 9.49
N ILE A 60 -1.78 3.19 10.21
CA ILE A 60 -1.75 2.51 11.52
C ILE A 60 -2.53 3.30 12.57
N ASP A 61 -2.39 4.62 12.58
CA ASP A 61 -2.90 5.47 13.66
C ASP A 61 -4.39 5.82 13.51
N SER A 62 -4.91 5.87 12.28
CA SER A 62 -6.29 6.29 11.99
C SER A 62 -7.25 5.14 11.65
N PHE A 63 -6.76 3.90 11.59
CA PHE A 63 -7.52 2.73 11.11
C PHE A 63 -8.12 2.89 9.71
N GLU A 64 -7.67 3.89 8.95
CA GLU A 64 -8.08 4.06 7.58
C GLU A 64 -7.45 2.99 6.70
N THR A 65 -8.24 2.42 5.79
CA THR A 65 -7.80 1.38 4.86
C THR A 65 -8.31 1.66 3.45
N GLY A 66 -7.65 1.06 2.46
CA GLY A 66 -8.02 1.22 1.05
C GLY A 66 -7.71 2.62 0.51
N TYR A 67 -8.63 3.20 -0.26
CA TYR A 67 -8.35 4.38 -1.08
C TYR A 67 -8.11 5.66 -0.25
N SER A 68 -8.82 5.83 0.88
CA SER A 68 -8.63 7.00 1.74
C SER A 68 -7.23 7.01 2.36
N ALA A 69 -6.78 5.85 2.87
CA ALA A 69 -5.43 5.64 3.36
C ALA A 69 -4.37 5.88 2.28
N LEU A 70 -4.60 5.37 1.06
CA LEU A 70 -3.70 5.60 -0.07
C LEU A 70 -3.55 7.10 -0.37
N ARG A 71 -4.66 7.84 -0.45
CA ARG A 71 -4.66 9.28 -0.72
C ARG A 71 -3.90 10.05 0.36
N LEU A 72 -4.15 9.73 1.63
CA LEU A 72 -3.43 10.34 2.76
C LEU A 72 -1.92 10.08 2.67
N LEU A 73 -1.52 8.83 2.41
CA LEU A 73 -0.11 8.46 2.34
C LEU A 73 0.61 9.08 1.13
N LEU A 74 -0.06 9.19 -0.01
CA LEU A 74 0.50 9.81 -1.22
C LEU A 74 0.56 11.35 -1.12
N SER A 75 -0.21 11.97 -0.22
CA SER A 75 -0.19 13.41 0.05
C SER A 75 0.95 13.85 1.00
N ILE A 76 1.83 12.93 1.39
CA ILE A 76 2.96 13.23 2.28
C ILE A 76 4.12 13.82 1.47
N ASP A 77 4.42 15.09 1.73
CA ASP A 77 5.56 15.79 1.11
C ASP A 77 6.89 15.50 1.83
N GLU A 78 6.86 15.39 3.16
CA GLU A 78 8.04 15.14 3.99
C GLU A 78 7.86 13.91 4.90
N GLY A 79 8.82 13.00 4.89
CA GLY A 79 8.75 11.76 5.67
C GLY A 79 9.87 10.79 5.33
N ASN A 80 9.92 9.66 6.02
CA ASN A 80 10.81 8.55 5.68
C ASN A 80 10.01 7.46 4.99
N PHE A 81 10.62 6.77 4.05
CA PHE A 81 10.01 5.63 3.39
C PHE A 81 10.97 4.45 3.28
N ALA A 82 10.42 3.25 3.22
CA ALA A 82 11.18 2.02 2.99
C ALA A 82 10.35 1.04 2.16
N LEU A 83 10.92 0.54 1.06
CA LEU A 83 10.34 -0.54 0.28
C LEU A 83 10.87 -1.88 0.79
N LEU A 84 9.95 -2.73 1.20
CA LEU A 84 10.22 -4.08 1.71
C LEU A 84 9.71 -5.14 0.74
N ASN A 85 10.44 -6.24 0.66
CA ASN A 85 9.99 -7.47 0.04
C ASN A 85 9.16 -8.29 1.03
N ALA A 86 7.89 -8.49 0.73
CA ALA A 86 7.01 -9.37 1.49
C ALA A 86 7.26 -10.82 1.07
N MET A 87 7.61 -11.68 2.03
CA MET A 87 7.67 -13.11 1.75
C MET A 87 6.27 -13.73 1.81
N PRO A 88 5.97 -14.76 1.00
CA PRO A 88 4.74 -15.52 1.13
C PRO A 88 4.65 -16.10 2.55
N GLY A 89 3.62 -15.72 3.31
CA GLY A 89 3.45 -16.14 4.70
C GLY A 89 3.86 -15.11 5.75
N ASP A 90 4.46 -13.98 5.37
CA ASP A 90 4.47 -12.81 6.25
C ASP A 90 3.00 -12.40 6.47
N SER A 91 2.53 -12.44 7.72
CA SER A 91 1.19 -11.98 8.12
C SER A 91 1.10 -10.47 7.91
N ILE A 92 0.83 -10.09 6.68
CA ILE A 92 0.57 -8.71 6.30
C ILE A 92 -0.90 -8.49 6.59
N GLU A 93 -1.19 -7.78 7.68
CA GLU A 93 -2.53 -7.31 8.04
C GLU A 93 -3.02 -6.22 7.06
N LEU A 94 -2.93 -6.46 5.76
CA LEU A 94 -3.53 -5.62 4.74
C LEU A 94 -4.51 -6.46 3.95
N GLN A 95 -5.77 -6.07 4.00
CA GLN A 95 -6.81 -6.66 3.16
C GLN A 95 -6.64 -6.11 1.73
N PRO A 96 -6.46 -6.98 0.71
CA PRO A 96 -6.36 -6.54 -0.67
C PRO A 96 -7.74 -6.04 -1.13
N ASN A 97 -7.94 -4.72 -1.07
CA ASN A 97 -9.20 -4.05 -1.41
C ASN A 97 -9.05 -3.01 -2.53
N LEU A 98 -7.84 -2.90 -3.10
CA LEU A 98 -7.54 -2.01 -4.21
C LEU A 98 -6.92 -2.78 -5.37
N HIS A 99 -7.03 -2.23 -6.57
CA HIS A 99 -6.32 -2.73 -7.74
C HIS A 99 -5.99 -1.57 -8.68
N ILE A 100 -5.22 -0.60 -8.19
CA ILE A 100 -4.96 0.66 -8.91
C ILE A 100 -3.59 0.58 -9.58
N GLU A 101 -3.52 0.86 -10.87
CA GLU A 101 -2.25 0.90 -11.61
C GLU A 101 -1.41 2.12 -11.19
N ILE A 102 -0.12 1.88 -10.93
CA ILE A 102 0.83 2.94 -10.53
C ILE A 102 0.92 4.04 -11.59
N ASP A 103 0.85 3.70 -12.88
CA ASP A 103 0.84 4.68 -13.96
C ASP A 103 -0.30 5.69 -13.85
N GLN A 104 -1.49 5.25 -13.45
CA GLN A 104 -2.64 6.12 -13.27
C GLN A 104 -2.49 7.02 -12.04
N LEU A 105 -1.90 6.50 -10.95
CA LEU A 105 -1.56 7.29 -9.77
C LEU A 105 -0.53 8.38 -10.11
N VAL A 106 0.55 8.02 -10.80
CA VAL A 106 1.63 8.94 -11.18
C VAL A 106 1.13 10.09 -12.08
N LYS A 107 0.12 9.85 -12.92
CA LYS A 107 -0.51 10.88 -13.77
C LYS A 107 -1.39 11.86 -12.99
N THR A 108 -2.03 11.40 -11.92
CA THR A 108 -2.98 12.19 -11.14
C THR A 108 -2.37 12.90 -9.93
N MET A 109 -1.17 12.49 -9.50
CA MET A 109 -0.45 13.18 -8.44
C MET A 109 0.00 14.61 -8.85
N PRO A 110 -0.11 15.60 -7.94
CA PRO A 110 -0.48 15.47 -6.52
C PRO A 110 -2.00 15.49 -6.24
N HIS A 111 -2.83 15.85 -7.23
CA HIS A 111 -4.27 16.04 -7.06
C HIS A 111 -5.07 14.77 -7.37
N LEU A 112 -5.01 13.79 -6.45
CA LEU A 112 -5.82 12.57 -6.55
C LEU A 112 -7.33 12.89 -6.47
N PRO A 113 -8.18 12.20 -7.26
CA PRO A 113 -9.62 12.40 -7.24
C PRO A 113 -10.24 11.92 -5.92
N ASP A 114 -11.40 12.46 -5.55
CA ASP A 114 -12.07 12.07 -4.30
C ASP A 114 -12.64 10.65 -4.32
N SER A 115 -12.93 10.13 -5.52
CA SER A 115 -13.47 8.78 -5.71
C SER A 115 -12.51 7.91 -6.51
N PRO A 116 -12.27 6.65 -6.08
CA PRO A 116 -11.42 5.72 -6.81
C PRO A 116 -11.98 5.37 -8.19
N ALA A 117 -13.30 5.50 -8.40
CA ALA A 117 -13.94 5.23 -9.69
C ALA A 117 -13.37 6.07 -10.85
N LYS A 118 -12.82 7.26 -10.56
CA LYS A 118 -12.21 8.13 -11.58
C LYS A 118 -10.80 7.71 -11.98
N LEU A 119 -10.15 6.82 -11.22
CA LEU A 119 -8.83 6.27 -11.52
C LEU A 119 -8.91 5.00 -12.38
N PHE A 120 -10.05 4.32 -12.31
CA PHE A 120 -10.36 3.22 -13.20
C PHE A 120 -10.89 3.82 -14.51
N ASP A 121 -10.04 3.89 -15.52
CA ASP A 121 -10.52 4.19 -16.86
C ASP A 121 -11.43 3.03 -17.29
N GLU A 122 -12.72 3.30 -17.50
CA GLU A 122 -13.70 2.33 -17.99
C GLU A 122 -13.19 1.67 -19.28
N ARG A 123 -12.39 2.39 -20.07
CA ARG A 123 -11.75 1.85 -21.27
C ARG A 123 -10.70 0.79 -20.97
N ALA A 124 -9.93 0.92 -19.90
CA ALA A 124 -8.92 -0.06 -19.52
C ALA A 124 -9.54 -1.37 -18.98
N LEU A 125 -10.72 -1.27 -18.37
CA LEU A 125 -11.51 -2.46 -18.02
C LEU A 125 -12.00 -3.16 -19.28
N LEU A 126 -12.60 -2.42 -20.23
CA LEU A 126 -13.06 -2.99 -21.49
C LEU A 126 -11.90 -3.61 -22.30
N ASP A 127 -10.74 -2.98 -22.35
CA ASP A 127 -9.58 -3.51 -23.08
C ASP A 127 -9.05 -4.83 -22.47
N LYS A 128 -9.23 -5.08 -21.17
CA LYS A 128 -8.88 -6.38 -20.58
C LYS A 128 -9.93 -7.46 -20.82
N VAL A 129 -11.22 -7.11 -20.85
CA VAL A 129 -12.29 -8.10 -21.11
C VAL A 129 -12.44 -8.41 -22.61
N PHE A 130 -12.04 -7.47 -23.48
CA PHE A 130 -12.19 -7.61 -24.93
C PHE A 130 -10.86 -7.67 -25.71
N GLY A 131 -9.74 -7.28 -25.10
CA GLY A 131 -8.41 -7.28 -25.73
C GLY A 131 -7.56 -8.51 -25.43
N GLN A 132 -8.07 -9.45 -24.64
CA GLN A 132 -7.47 -10.78 -24.53
C GLN A 132 -8.03 -11.65 -25.67
N ASP A 133 -7.27 -11.69 -26.77
CA ASP A 133 -7.28 -12.75 -27.78
C ASP A 133 -8.37 -12.73 -28.87
N PHE A 134 -8.80 -11.55 -29.32
CA PHE A 134 -9.41 -11.41 -30.66
C PHE A 134 -8.47 -10.68 -31.62
N THR A 135 -7.27 -11.24 -31.83
CA THR A 135 -6.49 -10.96 -33.03
C THR A 135 -7.24 -11.50 -34.24
N LEU A 136 -8.22 -10.75 -34.73
CA LEU A 136 -8.98 -10.98 -35.97
C LEU A 136 -8.12 -10.84 -37.25
N GLY A 137 -6.81 -11.12 -37.16
CA GLY A 137 -5.82 -10.83 -38.19
C GLY A 137 -4.82 -11.94 -38.47
N GLU A 138 -4.81 -13.02 -37.68
CA GLU A 138 -4.02 -14.22 -37.97
C GLU A 138 -4.98 -15.40 -38.15
N LEU A 139 -5.80 -15.30 -39.21
CA LEU A 139 -6.21 -16.51 -39.89
C LEU A 139 -4.90 -17.19 -40.31
N PRO A 140 -4.58 -18.40 -39.80
CA PRO A 140 -3.46 -19.14 -40.35
C PRO A 140 -3.73 -19.22 -41.85
N ALA A 141 -2.84 -18.61 -42.64
CA ALA A 141 -2.84 -18.84 -44.07
C ALA A 141 -2.83 -20.36 -44.22
N LEU A 142 -3.87 -20.88 -44.87
CA LEU A 142 -3.97 -22.27 -45.28
C LEU A 142 -2.66 -22.59 -46.01
N GLN A 143 -1.73 -23.21 -45.30
CA GLN A 143 -0.64 -23.93 -45.91
C GLN A 143 -1.30 -25.19 -46.44
N ASP A 144 -1.62 -25.13 -47.73
CA ASP A 144 -1.87 -26.30 -48.56
C ASP A 144 -0.57 -27.12 -48.57
N GLU A 145 -0.38 -28.01 -47.59
CA GLU A 145 0.55 -29.14 -47.72
C GLU A 145 -0.19 -30.44 -47.39
N ASP A 146 -0.46 -31.15 -48.48
CA ASP A 146 -1.02 -32.49 -48.57
C ASP A 146 -0.10 -33.54 -47.92
N GLU A 147 -0.34 -33.92 -46.66
CA GLU A 147 0.04 -35.24 -46.16
C GLU A 147 -1.09 -35.78 -45.26
N GLU A 148 -2.02 -36.54 -45.86
CA GLU A 148 -3.04 -37.32 -45.16
C GLU A 148 -2.38 -38.44 -44.33
N GLU A 149 -2.10 -38.17 -43.05
CA GLU A 149 -1.97 -39.26 -42.09
C GLU A 149 -3.36 -39.82 -41.71
N PRO A 150 -3.57 -41.14 -41.72
CA PRO A 150 -4.86 -41.75 -41.41
C PRO A 150 -5.24 -41.50 -39.95
N ILE A 151 -6.23 -40.64 -39.75
CA ILE A 151 -6.83 -40.35 -38.44
C ILE A 151 -7.39 -41.66 -37.85
N PRO A 152 -6.93 -42.12 -36.68
CA PRO A 152 -7.53 -43.27 -36.03
C PRO A 152 -8.99 -42.95 -35.66
N PRO A 153 -9.90 -43.93 -35.80
CA PRO A 153 -11.31 -43.70 -35.54
C PRO A 153 -11.54 -43.20 -34.11
N PRO A 154 -12.49 -42.27 -33.90
CA PRO A 154 -12.77 -41.71 -32.59
C PRO A 154 -13.20 -42.83 -31.63
N MET A 155 -12.43 -43.04 -30.56
CA MET A 155 -12.88 -43.84 -29.42
C MET A 155 -14.10 -43.13 -28.81
N VAL A 156 -15.27 -43.69 -29.08
CA VAL A 156 -16.53 -43.31 -28.46
C VAL A 156 -16.44 -43.72 -26.98
N LEU A 157 -16.05 -42.77 -26.13
CA LEU A 157 -16.21 -42.89 -24.69
C LEU A 157 -17.71 -42.78 -24.38
N SER A 158 -18.40 -43.92 -24.46
CA SER A 158 -19.77 -44.12 -23.97
C SER A 158 -19.80 -44.05 -22.44
N GLY A 159 -19.46 -42.87 -21.90
CA GLY A 159 -19.75 -42.50 -20.53
C GLY A 159 -21.21 -42.10 -20.44
N THR A 160 -22.05 -42.99 -19.95
CA THR A 160 -23.44 -42.67 -19.58
C THR A 160 -23.40 -41.63 -18.47
N HIS A 161 -23.57 -40.36 -18.85
CA HIS A 161 -23.69 -39.25 -17.91
C HIS A 161 -25.03 -39.41 -17.18
N LYS A 162 -25.02 -40.17 -16.07
CA LYS A 162 -26.13 -40.21 -15.13
C LYS A 162 -26.25 -38.82 -14.53
N ILE A 163 -27.26 -38.10 -14.99
CA ILE A 163 -27.74 -36.87 -14.36
C ILE A 163 -27.94 -37.20 -12.87
N PRO A 164 -27.25 -36.51 -11.95
CA PRO A 164 -27.40 -36.78 -10.54
C PRO A 164 -28.86 -36.54 -10.12
N ASP A 165 -29.44 -37.55 -9.49
CA ASP A 165 -30.81 -37.53 -8.98
C ASP A 165 -31.02 -36.30 -8.08
N LYS A 166 -32.13 -35.58 -8.29
CA LYS A 166 -32.53 -34.41 -7.49
C LYS A 166 -32.58 -34.70 -5.97
N ALA A 167 -32.65 -35.98 -5.58
CA ALA A 167 -32.61 -36.40 -4.18
C ALA A 167 -31.25 -36.17 -3.48
N ALA A 168 -30.14 -36.09 -4.22
CA ALA A 168 -28.82 -35.85 -3.63
C ALA A 168 -28.68 -34.44 -3.02
N TRP A 169 -29.44 -33.47 -3.51
CA TRP A 169 -29.46 -32.11 -2.97
C TRP A 169 -30.31 -31.96 -1.70
N ALA A 170 -31.29 -32.84 -1.46
CA ALA A 170 -32.16 -32.78 -0.28
C ALA A 170 -31.47 -33.27 1.00
N LEU A 171 -30.39 -34.05 0.89
CA LEU A 171 -29.62 -34.55 2.04
C LEU A 171 -28.63 -33.52 2.64
N MET A 172 -28.42 -32.38 1.99
CA MET A 172 -27.55 -31.30 2.50
C MET A 172 -28.31 -30.17 3.20
N GLN A 173 -29.62 -30.30 3.42
CA GLN A 173 -30.44 -29.34 4.18
C GLN A 173 -30.84 -29.90 5.56
N PRO A 174 -29.90 -30.02 6.51
CA PRO A 174 -30.18 -29.40 7.81
C PRO A 174 -28.91 -28.97 8.55
N LEU A 175 -28.33 -27.82 8.20
CA LEU A 175 -27.38 -27.10 9.07
C LEU A 175 -27.65 -25.58 9.13
N ILE A 176 -28.75 -25.10 8.53
CA ILE A 176 -29.08 -23.67 8.49
C ILE A 176 -30.15 -23.28 9.53
N ASP A 177 -30.92 -24.24 10.07
CA ASP A 177 -31.90 -23.96 11.13
C ASP A 177 -31.30 -24.21 12.51
N ASN A 178 -30.41 -23.31 12.95
CA ASN A 178 -30.20 -23.09 14.37
C ASN A 178 -29.98 -21.60 14.66
N GLU A 179 -30.90 -20.77 14.20
CA GLU A 179 -31.16 -19.43 14.73
C GLU A 179 -31.76 -19.57 16.14
N SER A 180 -30.92 -19.88 17.13
CA SER A 180 -31.22 -19.56 18.52
C SER A 180 -30.86 -18.09 18.76
N TYR A 181 -31.72 -17.18 18.29
CA TYR A 181 -31.75 -15.79 18.75
C TYR A 181 -32.24 -15.77 20.21
N PRO A 182 -31.47 -15.27 21.18
CA PRO A 182 -32.05 -14.89 22.46
C PRO A 182 -32.91 -13.63 22.27
N PRO A 183 -34.14 -13.58 22.81
CA PRO A 183 -34.94 -12.36 22.83
C PRO A 183 -34.34 -11.38 23.85
N GLY A 184 -33.40 -10.56 23.41
CA GLY A 184 -32.89 -9.41 24.15
C GLY A 184 -33.68 -8.15 23.83
N VAL A 185 -34.87 -8.02 24.43
CA VAL A 185 -35.64 -6.77 24.44
C VAL A 185 -34.86 -5.77 25.29
N VAL A 186 -34.21 -4.80 24.65
CA VAL A 186 -33.67 -3.62 25.35
C VAL A 186 -34.72 -2.53 25.22
N SER A 187 -35.46 -2.31 26.30
CA SER A 187 -36.43 -1.23 26.45
C SER A 187 -35.77 0.14 26.27
N ALA A 188 -36.51 1.07 25.68
CA ALA A 188 -36.08 2.42 25.33
C ALA A 188 -36.16 3.45 26.48
N ASP A 189 -36.11 3.03 27.75
CA ASP A 189 -36.35 3.93 28.90
C ASP A 189 -35.13 4.17 29.83
N ASP A 190 -33.95 3.59 29.57
CA ASP A 190 -32.75 3.87 30.40
C ASP A 190 -31.87 5.00 29.84
N VAL A 191 -32.52 6.10 29.48
CA VAL A 191 -31.90 7.43 29.36
C VAL A 191 -32.33 8.25 30.57
N GLN A 192 -31.61 8.14 31.69
CA GLN A 192 -31.43 9.16 32.75
C GLN A 192 -30.93 8.50 34.04
N ASN A 193 -29.60 8.36 34.22
CA ASN A 193 -28.91 8.53 35.51
C ASN A 193 -27.42 8.19 35.40
N ALA A 194 -26.62 9.15 34.93
CA ALA A 194 -25.18 9.16 35.22
C ALA A 194 -24.63 10.61 35.20
N VAL A 195 -25.37 11.52 35.85
CA VAL A 195 -24.84 12.79 36.35
C VAL A 195 -25.00 12.73 37.86
N GLN A 196 -23.89 12.49 38.56
CA GLN A 196 -23.58 12.87 39.96
C GLN A 196 -22.71 11.80 40.64
N SER A 197 -21.38 11.93 40.52
CA SER A 197 -20.58 11.98 41.73
C SER A 197 -19.38 12.89 41.54
N ARG A 198 -19.51 14.08 42.12
CA ARG A 198 -18.38 14.88 42.58
C ARG A 198 -17.67 14.09 43.68
N ASN A 199 -16.34 14.04 43.65
CA ASN A 199 -15.58 14.41 44.83
C ASN A 199 -14.13 14.80 44.50
N PRO A 200 -13.66 15.97 44.98
CA PRO A 200 -12.27 16.39 44.94
C PRO A 200 -11.55 16.01 46.25
N ARG A 201 -10.37 15.40 46.17
CA ARG A 201 -9.36 15.24 47.24
C ARG A 201 -8.24 14.37 46.65
N LYS A 202 -6.95 14.54 46.89
CA LYS A 202 -6.20 15.32 47.88
C LYS A 202 -4.75 15.29 47.37
N THR A 203 -4.05 16.39 47.52
CA THR A 203 -2.59 16.46 47.49
C THR A 203 -1.97 15.41 48.41
N LEU A 204 -1.00 14.63 47.91
CA LEU A 204 0.03 14.03 48.76
C LEU A 204 1.36 14.00 48.00
N THR A 205 2.20 14.94 48.39
CA THR A 205 3.66 14.92 48.36
C THR A 205 4.23 13.53 48.69
N GLY A 206 5.18 13.08 47.88
CA GLY A 206 5.98 11.89 48.18
C GLY A 206 6.97 11.52 47.08
N SER A 207 8.08 12.26 46.98
CA SER A 207 9.34 11.71 46.45
C SER A 207 9.78 10.53 47.35
N PRO A 208 10.41 9.48 46.80
CA PRO A 208 11.87 9.44 46.91
C PRO A 208 12.63 8.70 45.78
N ALA A 209 13.92 9.03 45.73
CA ALA A 209 15.05 8.16 45.39
C ALA A 209 15.25 7.68 43.94
N LEU A 210 16.06 8.49 43.25
CA LEU A 210 17.24 8.08 42.48
C LEU A 210 17.65 6.59 42.63
N ARG A 211 17.55 5.84 41.53
CA ARG A 211 18.49 4.77 41.20
C ARG A 211 19.06 5.03 39.82
N GLN A 212 20.22 5.67 39.81
CA GLN A 212 21.20 5.55 38.75
C GLN A 212 21.63 4.09 38.67
N SER A 213 21.26 3.41 37.59
CA SER A 213 22.03 2.26 37.10
C SER A 213 22.85 2.76 35.93
N GLU A 214 24.12 3.05 36.22
CA GLU A 214 25.21 3.05 35.26
C GLU A 214 25.16 1.76 34.42
N TYR A 215 24.90 1.90 33.13
CA TYR A 215 25.41 0.95 32.15
C TYR A 215 26.49 1.66 31.35
N LEU A 216 27.73 1.29 31.68
CA LEU A 216 28.95 1.60 30.98
C LEU A 216 28.78 1.38 29.47
N SER A 217 28.66 2.49 28.74
CA SER A 217 29.03 2.57 27.34
C SER A 217 30.54 2.79 27.26
N LYS A 218 31.28 1.70 27.06
CA LYS A 218 32.68 1.72 26.62
C LYS A 218 32.78 0.98 25.29
N GLY A 219 32.27 1.62 24.25
CA GLY A 219 32.42 1.24 22.85
C GLY A 219 33.21 2.30 22.11
N LYS A 220 34.52 2.10 22.07
CA LYS A 220 35.56 2.77 21.28
C LYS A 220 35.08 3.27 19.91
N LEU A 221 34.95 4.59 19.74
CA LEU A 221 34.87 5.27 18.45
C LEU A 221 36.23 5.92 18.16
N GLU A 222 37.15 5.12 17.60
CA GLU A 222 38.25 5.62 16.78
C GLU A 222 37.89 5.29 15.33
N GLY A 223 37.68 6.33 14.54
CA GLY A 223 37.26 6.20 13.15
C GLY A 223 37.03 7.57 12.55
N ALA A 224 38.10 8.36 12.48
CA ALA A 224 38.14 9.62 11.76
C ALA A 224 37.68 9.41 10.32
N ASN A 225 36.61 10.10 9.91
CA ASN A 225 36.37 10.38 8.51
C ASN A 225 36.01 11.87 8.37
N SER A 226 37.07 12.66 8.27
CA SER A 226 37.05 14.08 7.94
C SER A 226 36.74 14.22 6.44
N GLN A 227 35.45 14.30 6.10
CA GLN A 227 35.02 14.87 4.83
C GLN A 227 33.72 15.65 5.04
N MET A 228 33.87 16.99 5.00
CA MET A 228 32.99 17.96 4.34
C MET A 228 32.72 19.23 5.18
N PRO A 229 33.53 20.28 4.97
CA PRO A 229 33.05 21.66 5.03
C PRO A 229 33.04 22.30 3.63
N ILE A 230 32.74 21.56 2.56
CA ILE A 230 32.75 22.12 1.18
C ILE A 230 31.41 22.80 0.84
N ILE A 231 30.28 22.31 1.39
CA ILE A 231 28.96 22.86 1.08
C ILE A 231 28.76 24.27 1.69
N ALA A 232 29.32 24.53 2.86
CA ALA A 232 29.23 25.85 3.51
C ALA A 232 30.00 26.94 2.75
N ALA A 233 31.12 26.59 2.09
CA ALA A 233 31.91 27.54 1.32
C ALA A 233 31.23 27.96 -0.01
N ALA A 234 30.51 27.04 -0.66
CA ALA A 234 29.83 27.33 -1.93
C ALA A 234 28.67 28.34 -1.77
N ILE A 235 27.94 28.28 -0.65
CA ILE A 235 26.83 29.20 -0.38
C ILE A 235 27.35 30.64 -0.18
N LEU A 236 28.50 30.81 0.49
CA LEU A 236 29.06 32.13 0.78
C LEU A 236 29.53 32.84 -0.50
N VAL A 237 30.07 32.10 -1.48
CA VAL A 237 30.48 32.65 -2.78
C VAL A 237 29.28 33.14 -3.60
N LEU A 238 28.16 32.40 -3.60
CA LEU A 238 26.95 32.83 -4.32
C LEU A 238 26.33 34.11 -3.74
N VAL A 239 26.35 34.28 -2.42
CA VAL A 239 25.85 35.50 -1.77
C VAL A 239 26.70 36.72 -2.14
N VAL A 240 28.03 36.58 -2.17
CA VAL A 240 28.93 37.68 -2.55
C VAL A 240 28.73 38.08 -4.01
N ILE A 241 28.54 37.12 -4.92
CA ILE A 241 28.24 37.41 -6.34
C ILE A 241 26.90 38.14 -6.47
N ALA A 242 25.86 37.69 -5.77
CA ALA A 242 24.54 38.32 -5.82
C ALA A 242 24.58 39.79 -5.33
N ILE A 243 25.32 40.07 -4.25
CA ILE A 243 25.49 41.43 -3.74
C ILE A 243 26.29 42.29 -4.73
N GLY A 244 27.34 41.74 -5.35
CA GLY A 244 28.13 42.45 -6.37
C GLY A 244 27.30 42.84 -7.59
N VAL A 245 26.44 41.93 -8.08
CA VAL A 245 25.53 42.22 -9.19
C VAL A 245 24.50 43.29 -8.80
N ALA A 246 23.91 43.20 -7.60
CA ALA A 246 22.96 44.20 -7.13
C ALA A 246 23.58 45.60 -7.03
N LEU A 247 24.82 45.72 -6.55
CA LEU A 247 25.54 46.99 -6.47
C LEU A 247 25.94 47.54 -7.86
N TYR A 248 26.20 46.68 -8.84
CA TYR A 248 26.50 47.10 -10.21
C TYR A 248 25.31 47.80 -10.88
N PHE A 249 24.08 47.35 -10.62
CA PHE A 249 22.87 47.95 -11.20
C PHE A 249 22.43 49.28 -10.56
N ILE A 250 23.01 49.66 -9.41
CA ILE A 250 22.66 50.91 -8.70
C ILE A 250 23.55 52.08 -9.15
N LYS A 251 24.57 51.83 -9.99
CA LYS A 251 25.52 52.83 -10.46
C LYS A 251 25.25 53.25 -11.90
#